data_AF-A0A957K299-F1
#
_entry.id   AF-A0A957K299-F1
#
_cell.length_a   1.000
_cell.length_b   1.000
_cell.length_c   1.000
_cell.angle_alpha   90.00
_cell.angle_beta   90.00
_cell.angle_gamma   90.00
#
_symmetry.space_group_name_H-M   'P 1'
#
loop_
_entity.id
_entity.type
_entity.pdbx_description
1 polymer ?
#
loop_
_entity_poly.entity_id
_entity_poly.type
_entity_poly.pdbx_seq_one_letter_code
_entity_poly.pdbx_strand_id
1 'polypeptide(L)'
;MKQDSIFTTTVGGQEVTFATGKLAEQAGGAVTIRTGDTLLLATATMSKNVREGMNFFPLSVDFEEKIYAAGRIPGSFFRREGRATTEGILTARVTDRALRPLFPDGMRNEVQVIVYALSSDNENLLDMLALNAASAALHISDVPWGGPVGAVRVGYIDNNLVINPTASQLKESRLDLRMAGSRDAIVMVEAGANEVPESLMVDALEFGHEAMQPLIDIQLQMREQVGKEKTEVVLDELDKGVIEVVSSQVGDRLKSAISSNEDRYERNEAVDVVRQDVIETLVTDESDFEETPVREALDKMYKKIVRDQILYDGVRPDGRSHSAIRELSAETGISPRVHGSGLFQRGETQVLSIVTLGTPREAEKMDGLFPEDTRRFMHHYNFPPFSTGETWFLRGPKRREIGHGMLAATAMSAVLPDENEFPYTIRVVSEVLSSNGSTSQGSICASILALMDCGVPISRPVAGVAMGLIKDGDKYAILTDIQGMEDHLG
;
A
#
# COMPACT_ATOMS: atom_id res chain seq x y z
N MET A 1 2.42 14.69 38.51
CA MET A 1 2.42 14.33 37.08
C MET A 1 1.65 13.03 36.94
N LYS A 2 0.84 12.85 35.89
CA LYS A 2 0.20 11.56 35.62
C LYS A 2 1.27 10.49 35.44
N GLN A 3 1.01 9.30 35.97
CA GLN A 3 1.84 8.11 35.76
C GLN A 3 1.38 7.41 34.48
N ASP A 4 2.32 6.77 33.77
CA ASP A 4 1.98 5.92 32.65
C ASP A 4 1.34 4.62 33.14
N SER A 5 0.30 4.18 32.44
CA SER A 5 -0.13 2.78 32.46
C SER A 5 0.75 2.00 31.49
N ILE A 6 1.39 0.94 31.97
CA ILE A 6 2.41 0.18 31.23
C ILE A 6 1.91 -1.24 30.98
N PHE A 7 2.07 -1.69 29.74
CA PHE A 7 1.64 -2.99 29.25
C PHE A 7 2.78 -3.62 28.47
N THR A 8 3.13 -4.86 28.78
CA THR A 8 4.33 -5.50 28.23
C THR A 8 3.99 -6.88 27.69
N THR A 9 4.58 -7.23 26.55
CA THR A 9 4.48 -8.55 25.93
C THR A 9 5.82 -8.97 25.35
N THR A 10 5.95 -10.22 24.89
CA THR A 10 7.17 -10.75 24.28
C THR A 10 6.87 -11.29 22.89
N VAL A 11 7.66 -10.86 21.90
CA VAL A 11 7.52 -11.26 20.48
C VAL A 11 8.90 -11.45 19.89
N GLY A 12 9.13 -12.58 19.21
CA GLY A 12 10.46 -12.87 18.62
C GLY A 12 11.60 -12.93 19.66
N GLY A 13 11.27 -13.25 20.92
CA GLY A 13 12.24 -13.24 22.02
C GLY A 13 12.59 -11.84 22.55
N GLN A 14 11.96 -10.78 22.04
CA GLN A 14 12.16 -9.41 22.50
C GLN A 14 10.95 -8.91 23.30
N GLU A 15 11.24 -8.13 24.34
CA GLU A 15 10.20 -7.45 25.12
C GLU A 15 9.70 -6.19 24.39
N VAL A 16 8.39 -6.11 24.20
CA VAL A 16 7.71 -4.94 23.63
C VAL A 16 6.85 -4.30 24.71
N THR A 17 7.13 -3.04 25.02
CA THR A 17 6.41 -2.27 26.05
C THR A 17 5.56 -1.19 25.41
N PHE A 18 4.29 -1.12 25.79
CA PHE A 18 3.34 -0.06 25.45
C PHE A 18 3.05 0.77 26.70
N ALA A 19 3.08 2.09 26.58
CA ALA A 19 2.79 3.03 27.66
C ALA A 19 1.81 4.11 27.20
N THR A 20 0.89 4.52 28.07
CA THR A 20 -0.06 5.60 27.80
C THR A 20 -0.44 6.35 29.07
N GLY A 21 -0.91 7.60 28.90
CA GLY A 21 -1.43 8.44 29.98
C GLY A 21 -0.60 9.69 30.28
N LYS A 22 0.72 9.67 30.01
CA LYS A 22 1.60 10.81 30.29
C LYS A 22 1.82 11.76 29.10
N LEU A 23 1.89 11.24 27.89
CA LEU A 23 2.21 12.03 26.68
C LEU A 23 0.96 12.27 25.83
N ALA A 24 0.92 13.45 25.19
CA ALA A 24 -0.11 13.84 24.22
C ALA A 24 -1.57 13.66 24.70
N GLU A 25 -1.85 14.05 25.95
CA GLU A 25 -3.16 13.84 26.62
C GLU A 25 -4.38 14.41 25.88
N GLN A 26 -4.18 15.36 24.96
CA GLN A 26 -5.24 15.97 24.16
C GLN A 26 -5.62 15.14 22.92
N ALA A 27 -4.80 14.17 22.51
CA ALA A 27 -5.11 13.31 21.37
C ALA A 27 -6.31 12.39 21.68
N GLY A 28 -6.97 11.92 20.63
CA GLY A 28 -8.01 10.88 20.74
C GLY A 28 -7.44 9.64 21.42
N GLY A 29 -6.28 9.15 20.98
CA GLY A 29 -5.46 8.18 21.68
C GLY A 29 -3.98 8.47 21.50
N ALA A 30 -3.16 8.11 22.49
CA ALA A 30 -1.71 8.30 22.46
C ALA A 30 -1.00 7.11 23.12
N VAL A 31 -0.06 6.50 22.41
CA VAL A 31 0.69 5.34 22.89
C VAL A 31 2.17 5.51 22.58
N THR A 32 2.99 5.29 23.59
CA THR A 32 4.43 5.17 23.43
C THR A 32 4.79 3.68 23.38
N ILE A 33 5.42 3.22 22.31
CA ILE A 33 5.93 1.84 22.20
C ILE A 33 7.45 1.86 22.38
N ARG A 34 8.00 0.84 23.03
CA ARG A 34 9.43 0.66 23.22
C ARG A 34 9.85 -0.80 23.01
N THR A 35 10.96 -1.00 22.32
CA THR A 35 11.71 -2.25 22.27
C THR A 35 13.20 -1.90 22.29
N GLY A 36 13.98 -2.49 23.20
CA GLY A 36 15.34 -2.02 23.46
C GLY A 36 15.37 -0.53 23.81
N ASP A 37 16.25 0.22 23.15
CA ASP A 37 16.36 1.68 23.31
C ASP A 37 15.62 2.45 22.19
N THR A 38 14.92 1.73 21.30
CA THR A 38 14.03 2.31 20.28
C THR A 38 12.68 2.65 20.89
N LEU A 39 12.25 3.91 20.74
CA LEU A 39 11.06 4.49 21.36
C LEU A 39 10.27 5.32 20.34
N LEU A 40 8.99 4.99 20.13
CA LEU A 40 8.10 5.73 19.23
C LEU A 40 6.86 6.22 19.98
N LEU A 41 6.35 7.40 19.63
CA LEU A 41 5.06 7.91 20.10
C LEU A 41 4.09 7.95 18.93
N ALA A 42 2.99 7.21 19.02
CA ALA A 42 1.87 7.31 18.09
C ALA A 42 0.70 8.05 18.71
N THR A 43 0.06 8.91 17.92
CA THR A 43 -1.19 9.61 18.28
C THR A 43 -2.25 9.39 17.22
N ALA A 44 -3.50 9.21 17.63
CA ALA A 44 -4.66 9.11 16.75
C ALA A 44 -5.72 10.14 17.15
N THR A 45 -6.19 10.92 16.19
CA THR A 45 -7.21 11.96 16.41
C THR A 45 -8.22 11.96 15.28
N MET A 46 -9.50 12.15 15.61
CA MET A 46 -10.60 12.27 14.65
C MET A 46 -11.26 13.64 14.77
N SER A 47 -11.63 14.23 13.62
CA SER A 47 -12.47 15.43 13.58
C SER A 47 -13.89 15.12 14.04
N LYS A 48 -14.46 16.00 14.86
CA LYS A 48 -15.87 15.90 15.30
C LYS A 48 -16.86 16.09 14.15
N ASN A 49 -16.50 16.90 13.16
CA ASN A 49 -17.36 17.24 12.03
C ASN A 49 -16.78 16.66 10.74
N VAL A 50 -17.68 16.24 9.84
CA VAL A 50 -17.35 15.91 8.45
C VAL A 50 -17.12 17.22 7.69
N ARG A 51 -16.12 17.25 6.80
CA ARG A 51 -15.91 18.39 5.90
C ARG A 51 -16.92 18.31 4.76
N GLU A 52 -17.58 19.43 4.47
CA GLU A 52 -18.54 19.51 3.36
C GLU A 52 -17.88 19.18 2.01
N GLY A 53 -18.61 18.46 1.15
CA GLY A 53 -18.16 18.10 -0.20
C GLY A 53 -17.13 16.97 -0.28
N MET A 54 -16.88 16.26 0.82
CA MET A 54 -15.96 15.11 0.84
C MET A 54 -16.67 13.81 0.45
N ASN A 55 -16.24 13.21 -0.66
CA ASN A 55 -16.75 11.94 -1.18
C ASN A 55 -15.81 10.74 -0.92
N PHE A 56 -14.82 10.89 -0.04
CA PHE A 56 -13.88 9.83 0.31
C PHE A 56 -13.53 9.87 1.80
N PHE A 57 -13.07 8.75 2.35
CA PHE A 57 -12.61 8.67 3.73
C PHE A 57 -11.22 9.32 3.91
N PRO A 58 -11.11 10.45 4.65
CA PRO A 58 -9.86 11.18 4.82
C PRO A 58 -9.03 10.63 5.99
N LEU A 59 -8.30 9.54 5.73
CA LEU A 59 -7.25 9.06 6.61
C LEU A 59 -5.89 9.61 6.17
N SER A 60 -5.19 10.31 7.07
CA SER A 60 -3.77 10.66 6.93
C SER A 60 -2.95 9.89 7.95
N VAL A 61 -1.89 9.25 7.47
CA VAL A 61 -0.86 8.64 8.31
C VAL A 61 0.46 9.32 8.00
N ASP A 62 1.15 9.79 9.04
CA ASP A 62 2.44 10.45 8.94
C ASP A 62 3.44 9.78 9.89
N PHE A 63 4.63 9.47 9.37
CA PHE A 63 5.76 9.00 10.16
C PHE A 63 6.85 10.07 10.15
N GLU A 64 7.12 10.60 11.33
CA GLU A 64 8.03 11.72 11.56
C GLU A 64 9.35 11.19 12.11
N GLU A 65 10.31 11.00 11.21
CA GLU A 65 11.70 10.76 11.57
C GLU A 65 12.29 12.03 12.19
N LYS A 66 12.74 11.92 13.43
CA LYS A 66 13.45 13.00 14.10
C LYS A 66 14.89 12.60 14.30
N ILE A 67 15.82 13.34 13.72
CA ILE A 67 17.25 12.96 13.71
C ILE A 67 17.85 13.02 15.12
N TYR A 68 17.22 13.79 16.03
CA TYR A 68 17.52 13.74 17.46
C TYR A 68 17.33 12.36 18.09
N ALA A 69 16.50 11.48 17.50
CA ALA A 69 16.29 10.12 18.01
C ALA A 69 17.58 9.29 18.01
N ALA A 70 18.53 9.63 17.13
CA ALA A 70 19.87 9.07 17.09
C ALA A 70 20.94 10.00 17.71
N GLY A 71 20.53 11.08 18.41
CA GLY A 71 21.45 12.07 18.99
C GLY A 71 22.22 12.90 17.96
N ARG A 72 21.71 13.04 16.72
CA ARG A 72 22.37 13.76 15.63
C ARG A 72 21.66 15.09 15.32
N ILE A 73 22.41 16.02 14.71
CA ILE A 73 21.86 17.25 14.12
C ILE A 73 21.65 16.98 12.61
N PRO A 74 20.50 17.36 12.01
CA PRO A 74 20.24 17.13 10.58
C PRO A 74 21.35 17.65 9.65
N GLY A 75 21.70 16.85 8.64
CA GLY A 75 22.71 17.19 7.64
C GLY A 75 22.28 18.31 6.68
N SER A 76 20.97 18.60 6.61
CA SER A 76 20.38 19.63 5.76
C SER A 76 20.97 21.04 5.98
N PHE A 77 20.92 21.89 4.94
CA PHE A 77 21.43 23.27 4.99
C PHE A 77 20.81 24.08 6.16
N PHE A 78 19.54 23.84 6.46
CA PHE A 78 18.81 24.53 7.52
C PHE A 78 18.97 23.89 8.91
N ARG A 79 19.69 22.77 9.04
CA ARG A 79 19.85 22.01 10.30
C ARG A 79 18.50 21.64 10.96
N ARG A 80 17.52 21.33 10.12
CA ARG A 80 16.15 20.99 10.51
C ARG A 80 15.62 19.88 9.60
N GLU A 81 14.81 19.00 10.15
CA GLU A 81 14.06 18.00 9.40
C GLU A 81 13.10 18.70 8.43
N GLY A 82 13.14 18.25 7.17
CA GLY A 82 12.37 18.84 6.08
C GLY A 82 11.20 17.96 5.68
N ARG A 83 11.11 17.68 4.37
CA ARG A 83 10.15 16.70 3.85
C ARG A 83 10.51 15.30 4.36
N ALA A 84 9.50 14.45 4.53
CA ALA A 84 9.68 13.06 4.88
C ALA A 84 10.62 12.35 3.89
N THR A 85 11.49 11.48 4.42
CA THR A 85 12.38 10.66 3.60
C THR A 85 11.58 9.57 2.88
N THR A 86 12.23 8.88 1.92
CA THR A 86 11.66 7.69 1.28
C THR A 86 11.22 6.66 2.32
N GLU A 87 12.07 6.33 3.29
CA GLU A 87 11.77 5.32 4.31
C GLU A 87 10.65 5.76 5.26
N GLY A 88 10.60 7.05 5.63
CA GLY A 88 9.50 7.60 6.39
C GLY A 88 8.16 7.53 5.64
N ILE A 89 8.17 7.81 4.33
CA ILE A 89 6.99 7.65 3.47
C ILE A 89 6.57 6.19 3.36
N LEU A 90 7.51 5.26 3.22
CA LEU A 90 7.22 3.82 3.17
C LEU A 90 6.62 3.33 4.50
N THR A 91 7.17 3.77 5.63
CA THR A 91 6.67 3.47 6.98
C THR A 91 5.25 4.00 7.18
N ALA A 92 4.97 5.23 6.73
CA ALA A 92 3.63 5.79 6.77
C ALA A 92 2.66 5.00 5.87
N ARG A 93 3.11 4.54 4.71
CA ARG A 93 2.28 3.78 3.76
C ARG A 93 1.96 2.37 4.24
N VAL A 94 2.92 1.65 4.79
CA VAL A 94 2.70 0.30 5.34
C VAL A 94 1.71 0.36 6.52
N THR A 95 1.83 1.42 7.32
CA THR A 95 0.90 1.74 8.42
C THR A 95 -0.50 2.05 7.87
N ASP A 96 -0.64 2.98 6.92
CA ASP A 96 -1.93 3.33 6.31
C ASP A 96 -2.65 2.12 5.70
N ARG A 97 -1.93 1.29 4.92
CA ARG A 97 -2.49 0.11 4.24
C ARG A 97 -3.07 -0.92 5.20
N ALA A 98 -2.47 -1.09 6.38
CA ALA A 98 -2.96 -2.05 7.37
C ALA A 98 -4.11 -1.50 8.22
N LEU A 99 -4.19 -0.18 8.42
CA LEU A 99 -5.24 0.44 9.24
C LEU A 99 -6.50 0.76 8.44
N ARG A 100 -6.36 1.22 7.19
CA ARG A 100 -7.44 1.76 6.35
C ARG A 100 -8.63 0.80 6.13
N PRO A 101 -8.44 -0.50 5.85
CA PRO A 101 -9.55 -1.41 5.59
C PRO A 101 -10.46 -1.67 6.80
N LEU A 102 -10.01 -1.31 8.00
CA LEU A 102 -10.70 -1.59 9.26
C LEU A 102 -11.54 -0.41 9.76
N PHE A 103 -11.60 0.69 9.02
CA PHE A 103 -12.56 1.77 9.30
C PHE A 103 -13.94 1.42 8.73
N PRO A 104 -15.03 1.84 9.40
CA PRO A 104 -16.39 1.63 8.89
C PRO A 104 -16.56 2.21 7.48
N ASP A 105 -17.22 1.44 6.61
CA ASP A 105 -17.62 1.95 5.30
C ASP A 105 -18.60 3.13 5.46
N GLY A 106 -18.55 4.10 4.54
CA GLY A 106 -19.34 5.33 4.66
C GLY A 106 -18.82 6.35 5.68
N MET A 107 -17.77 6.05 6.47
CA MET A 107 -17.19 7.04 7.37
C MET A 107 -16.50 8.17 6.58
N ARG A 108 -16.75 9.43 6.97
CA ARG A 108 -16.17 10.64 6.32
C ARG A 108 -15.46 11.58 7.29
N ASN A 109 -15.46 11.29 8.59
CA ASN A 109 -14.68 12.05 9.55
C ASN A 109 -13.19 11.93 9.25
N GLU A 110 -12.48 13.05 9.25
CA GLU A 110 -11.03 13.07 9.08
C GLU A 110 -10.35 12.42 10.26
N VAL A 111 -9.46 11.47 9.98
CA VAL A 111 -8.64 10.77 10.96
C VAL A 111 -7.18 11.03 10.64
N GLN A 112 -6.44 11.49 11.64
CA GLN A 112 -4.99 11.67 11.54
C GLN A 112 -4.27 10.77 12.53
N VAL A 113 -3.34 9.99 12.01
CA VAL A 113 -2.40 9.19 12.79
C VAL A 113 -1.00 9.73 12.55
N ILE A 114 -0.31 10.13 13.62
CA ILE A 114 1.07 10.61 13.54
C ILE A 114 1.94 9.74 14.44
N VAL A 115 3.05 9.25 13.92
CA VAL A 115 4.04 8.49 14.67
C VAL A 115 5.37 9.24 14.66
N TYR A 116 5.90 9.54 15.84
CA TYR A 116 7.18 10.19 16.04
C TYR A 116 8.23 9.17 16.48
N ALA A 117 9.38 9.16 15.81
CA ALA A 117 10.56 8.48 16.32
C ALA A 117 11.23 9.35 17.40
N LEU A 118 11.15 8.93 18.66
CA LEU A 118 11.71 9.68 19.80
C LEU A 118 13.12 9.21 20.17
N SER A 119 13.41 7.92 19.98
CA SER A 119 14.72 7.30 20.19
C SER A 119 14.90 6.14 19.21
N SER A 120 16.12 5.94 18.71
CA SER A 120 16.50 4.83 17.84
C SER A 120 17.82 4.24 18.29
N ASP A 121 17.88 2.92 18.45
CA ASP A 121 19.11 2.17 18.72
C ASP A 121 19.81 1.63 17.47
N ASN A 122 19.23 1.90 16.28
CA ASN A 122 19.68 1.43 14.96
C ASN A 122 19.72 -0.10 14.78
N GLU A 123 19.27 -0.87 15.77
CA GLU A 123 19.17 -2.33 15.70
C GLU A 123 17.72 -2.77 15.55
N ASN A 124 16.80 -2.17 16.31
CA ASN A 124 15.37 -2.43 16.23
C ASN A 124 14.73 -1.51 15.19
N LEU A 125 14.21 -2.11 14.11
CA LEU A 125 13.64 -1.35 13.01
C LEU A 125 12.31 -0.68 13.38
N LEU A 126 12.11 0.53 12.85
CA LEU A 126 11.06 1.44 13.31
C LEU A 126 9.68 1.11 12.73
N ASP A 127 9.60 0.43 11.59
CA ASP A 127 8.38 0.35 10.78
C ASP A 127 7.28 -0.51 11.42
N MET A 128 7.59 -1.74 11.84
CA MET A 128 6.60 -2.60 12.50
C MET A 128 6.25 -2.08 13.89
N LEU A 129 7.20 -1.45 14.59
CA LEU A 129 6.92 -0.76 15.86
C LEU A 129 5.98 0.42 15.66
N ALA A 130 6.17 1.21 14.60
CA ALA A 130 5.30 2.34 14.26
C ALA A 130 3.87 1.88 14.01
N LEU A 131 3.71 0.77 13.29
CA LEU A 131 2.40 0.22 12.98
C LEU A 131 1.69 -0.34 14.22
N ASN A 132 2.40 -1.06 15.09
CA ASN A 132 1.86 -1.52 16.37
C ASN A 132 1.46 -0.35 17.30
N ALA A 133 2.28 0.71 17.35
CA ALA A 133 1.95 1.91 18.13
C ALA A 133 0.71 2.63 17.59
N ALA A 134 0.62 2.79 16.26
CA ALA A 134 -0.52 3.39 15.59
C ALA A 134 -1.81 2.61 15.82
N SER A 135 -1.76 1.27 15.70
CA SER A 135 -2.86 0.37 16.01
C SER A 135 -3.30 0.53 17.46
N ALA A 136 -2.37 0.50 18.41
CA ALA A 136 -2.69 0.65 19.83
C ALA A 136 -3.32 2.02 20.13
N ALA A 137 -2.77 3.11 19.57
CA ALA A 137 -3.28 4.46 19.73
C ALA A 137 -4.71 4.62 19.18
N LEU A 138 -4.99 4.09 17.99
CA LEU A 138 -6.36 4.04 17.44
C LEU A 138 -7.28 3.18 18.32
N HIS A 139 -6.80 2.04 18.79
CA HIS A 139 -7.62 1.10 19.52
C HIS A 139 -8.10 1.67 20.87
N ILE A 140 -7.23 2.38 21.61
CA ILE A 140 -7.59 3.05 22.88
C ILE A 140 -8.29 4.41 22.68
N SER A 141 -8.30 4.95 21.46
CA SER A 141 -8.96 6.23 21.15
C SER A 141 -10.48 6.11 21.12
N ASP A 142 -11.15 7.24 20.97
CA ASP A 142 -12.59 7.37 20.70
C ASP A 142 -12.96 7.13 19.22
N VAL A 143 -11.99 6.88 18.33
CA VAL A 143 -12.23 6.70 16.89
C VAL A 143 -12.86 5.32 16.61
N PRO A 144 -13.99 5.26 15.86
CA PRO A 144 -14.58 4.00 15.39
C PRO A 144 -13.63 3.27 14.45
N TRP A 145 -13.16 2.11 14.89
CA TRP A 145 -12.18 1.33 14.15
C TRP A 145 -12.23 -0.14 14.56
N GLY A 146 -12.26 -1.04 13.58
CA GLY A 146 -12.46 -2.49 13.73
C GLY A 146 -11.20 -3.30 14.04
N GLY A 147 -10.11 -2.66 14.45
CA GLY A 147 -8.90 -3.36 14.91
C GLY A 147 -9.01 -3.99 16.31
N PRO A 148 -7.88 -4.35 16.95
CA PRO A 148 -6.52 -3.95 16.61
C PRO A 148 -5.87 -4.87 15.56
N VAL A 149 -4.73 -4.43 15.03
CA VAL A 149 -3.81 -5.27 14.25
C VAL A 149 -2.49 -5.46 14.99
N GLY A 150 -1.89 -6.62 14.82
CA GLY A 150 -0.49 -6.87 15.15
C GLY A 150 0.36 -6.74 13.89
N ALA A 151 1.63 -6.35 14.07
CA ALA A 151 2.59 -6.26 12.98
C ALA A 151 3.95 -6.85 13.37
N VAL A 152 4.53 -7.65 12.48
CA VAL A 152 5.84 -8.26 12.66
C VAL A 152 6.63 -8.27 11.35
N ARG A 153 7.94 -8.42 11.49
CA ARG A 153 8.85 -8.71 10.38
C ARG A 153 9.34 -10.15 10.50
N VAL A 154 9.43 -10.87 9.38
CA VAL A 154 9.94 -12.23 9.32
C VAL A 154 11.18 -12.27 8.43
N GLY A 155 12.29 -12.72 9.00
CA GLY A 155 13.54 -13.01 8.30
C GLY A 155 13.73 -14.50 8.04
N TYR A 156 14.65 -14.84 7.14
CA TYR A 156 15.10 -16.21 6.90
C TYR A 156 16.63 -16.28 6.95
N ILE A 157 17.16 -16.76 8.08
CA ILE A 157 18.58 -16.72 8.45
C ILE A 157 19.00 -18.13 8.86
N ASP A 158 20.13 -18.60 8.33
CA ASP A 158 20.65 -19.96 8.61
C ASP A 158 19.59 -21.07 8.46
N ASN A 159 18.76 -20.95 7.42
CA ASN A 159 17.62 -21.83 7.12
C ASN A 159 16.48 -21.84 8.14
N ASN A 160 16.40 -20.84 9.03
CA ASN A 160 15.34 -20.70 10.03
C ASN A 160 14.56 -19.39 9.83
N LEU A 161 13.25 -19.44 10.07
CA LEU A 161 12.43 -18.23 10.15
C LEU A 161 12.69 -17.53 11.49
N VAL A 162 12.86 -16.20 11.44
CA VAL A 162 13.17 -15.37 12.61
C VAL A 162 12.18 -14.22 12.67
N ILE A 163 11.53 -14.03 13.83
CA ILE A 163 10.60 -12.91 14.06
C ILE A 163 11.38 -11.68 14.52
N ASN A 164 11.05 -10.53 13.95
CA ASN A 164 11.63 -9.22 14.23
C ASN A 164 13.17 -9.26 14.27
N PRO A 165 13.83 -9.76 13.21
CA PRO A 165 15.29 -9.76 13.15
C PRO A 165 15.84 -8.34 13.28
N THR A 166 16.96 -8.17 13.97
CA THR A 166 17.63 -6.86 14.07
C THR A 166 18.17 -6.42 12.72
N ALA A 167 18.49 -5.13 12.58
CA ALA A 167 19.16 -4.58 11.41
C ALA A 167 20.43 -5.36 11.03
N SER A 168 21.20 -5.79 12.03
CA SER A 168 22.39 -6.61 11.81
C SER A 168 22.06 -8.02 11.33
N GLN A 169 21.03 -8.67 11.88
CA GLN A 169 20.57 -9.99 11.45
C GLN A 169 19.98 -9.98 10.04
N LEU A 170 19.28 -8.90 9.65
CA LEU A 170 18.67 -8.77 8.32
C LEU A 170 19.68 -8.73 7.18
N LYS A 171 20.92 -8.29 7.43
CA LYS A 171 21.99 -8.30 6.43
C LYS A 171 22.32 -9.72 5.95
N GLU A 172 22.13 -10.71 6.81
CA GLU A 172 22.35 -12.13 6.51
C GLU A 172 21.05 -12.85 6.08
N SER A 173 19.93 -12.12 6.05
CA SER A 173 18.62 -12.70 5.76
C SER A 173 18.35 -12.79 4.27
N ARG A 174 17.80 -13.93 3.83
CA ARG A 174 17.31 -14.11 2.45
C ARG A 174 15.87 -13.66 2.26
N LEU A 175 15.17 -13.31 3.33
CA LEU A 175 13.79 -12.85 3.34
C LEU A 175 13.67 -11.61 4.24
N ASP A 176 12.96 -10.61 3.78
CA ASP A 176 12.52 -9.47 4.57
C ASP A 176 11.02 -9.29 4.36
N LEU A 177 10.23 -10.04 5.13
CA LEU A 177 8.77 -10.07 5.04
C LEU A 177 8.17 -9.19 6.15
N ARG A 178 7.57 -8.07 5.79
CA ARG A 178 6.82 -7.21 6.70
C ARG A 178 5.34 -7.52 6.56
N MET A 179 4.66 -7.76 7.67
CA MET A 179 3.25 -8.13 7.62
C MET A 179 2.47 -7.61 8.82
N ALA A 180 1.17 -7.40 8.59
CA ALA A 180 0.23 -7.01 9.62
C ALA A 180 -1.11 -7.72 9.42
N GLY A 181 -1.76 -8.03 10.53
CA GLY A 181 -3.01 -8.80 10.55
C GLY A 181 -3.84 -8.55 11.79
N SER A 182 -5.14 -8.84 11.67
CA SER A 182 -6.03 -8.97 12.81
C SER A 182 -5.88 -10.36 13.44
N ARG A 183 -6.71 -10.65 14.45
CA ARG A 183 -6.82 -11.98 15.06
C ARG A 183 -6.97 -13.08 14.02
N ASP A 184 -7.81 -12.82 13.01
CA ASP A 184 -8.33 -13.86 12.12
C ASP A 184 -7.71 -13.83 10.71
N ALA A 185 -7.13 -12.70 10.31
CA ALA A 185 -6.69 -12.53 8.93
C ALA A 185 -5.45 -11.62 8.79
N ILE A 186 -4.61 -11.97 7.83
CA ILE A 186 -3.54 -11.09 7.33
C ILE A 186 -4.18 -9.99 6.49
N VAL A 187 -3.87 -8.73 6.81
CA VAL A 187 -4.44 -7.55 6.14
C VAL A 187 -3.45 -6.96 5.13
N MET A 188 -2.16 -7.02 5.44
CA MET A 188 -1.13 -6.37 4.63
C MET A 188 0.17 -7.16 4.66
N VAL A 189 0.78 -7.29 3.48
CA VAL A 189 2.09 -7.92 3.29
C VAL A 189 2.96 -7.03 2.39
N GLU A 190 4.23 -6.92 2.73
CA GLU A 190 5.27 -6.34 1.90
C GLU A 190 6.58 -7.08 2.09
N ALA A 191 7.16 -7.64 1.03
CA ALA A 191 8.31 -8.53 1.12
C ALA A 191 9.42 -8.15 0.14
N GLY A 192 10.66 -8.32 0.58
CA GLY A 192 11.83 -8.50 -0.28
C GLY A 192 12.42 -9.88 -0.05
N ALA A 193 12.89 -10.56 -1.10
CA ALA A 193 13.43 -11.90 -0.96
C ALA A 193 14.51 -12.20 -2.01
N ASN A 194 15.53 -12.95 -1.61
CA ASN A 194 16.55 -13.49 -2.50
C ASN A 194 16.15 -14.89 -2.96
N GLU A 195 15.20 -14.89 -3.91
CA GLU A 195 14.73 -16.08 -4.63
C GLU A 195 14.31 -17.24 -3.71
N VAL A 196 13.46 -16.93 -2.73
CA VAL A 196 12.87 -17.94 -1.84
C VAL A 196 11.73 -18.69 -2.55
N PRO A 197 11.54 -20.00 -2.28
CA PRO A 197 10.43 -20.75 -2.87
C PRO A 197 9.08 -20.31 -2.29
N GLU A 198 8.01 -20.48 -3.05
CA GLU A 198 6.65 -20.07 -2.66
C GLU A 198 6.19 -20.75 -1.37
N SER A 199 6.55 -22.03 -1.16
CA SER A 199 6.22 -22.75 0.07
C SER A 199 6.82 -22.08 1.31
N LEU A 200 8.07 -21.60 1.23
CA LEU A 200 8.71 -20.89 2.34
C LEU A 200 8.03 -19.54 2.60
N MET A 201 7.53 -18.86 1.57
CA MET A 201 6.77 -17.63 1.74
C MET A 201 5.44 -17.89 2.48
N VAL A 202 4.75 -18.99 2.17
CA VAL A 202 3.53 -19.39 2.89
C VAL A 202 3.85 -19.72 4.35
N ASP A 203 4.88 -20.54 4.60
CA ASP A 203 5.32 -20.88 5.95
C ASP A 203 5.69 -19.62 6.75
N ALA A 204 6.35 -18.64 6.12
CA ALA A 204 6.70 -17.36 6.73
C ALA A 204 5.47 -16.50 7.08
N LEU A 205 4.43 -16.51 6.24
CA LEU A 205 3.18 -15.81 6.51
C LEU A 205 2.42 -16.42 7.70
N GLU A 206 2.33 -17.75 7.75
CA GLU A 206 1.67 -18.45 8.87
C GLU A 206 2.45 -18.21 10.18
N PHE A 207 3.77 -18.37 10.14
CA PHE A 207 4.65 -18.14 11.29
C PHE A 207 4.57 -16.70 11.81
N GLY A 208 4.54 -15.71 10.92
CA GLY A 208 4.40 -14.30 11.31
C GLY A 208 3.02 -13.97 11.87
N HIS A 209 1.94 -14.55 11.32
CA HIS A 209 0.57 -14.34 11.82
C HIS A 209 0.35 -14.94 13.22
N GLU A 210 0.96 -16.10 13.50
CA GLU A 210 0.98 -16.67 14.85
C GLU A 210 1.79 -15.78 15.82
N ALA A 211 2.98 -15.34 15.39
CA ALA A 211 3.87 -14.56 16.24
C ALA A 211 3.34 -13.17 16.62
N MET A 212 2.43 -12.58 15.85
CA MET A 212 1.85 -11.26 16.16
C MET A 212 0.68 -11.31 17.16
N GLN A 213 0.15 -12.49 17.49
CA GLN A 213 -1.01 -12.62 18.39
C GLN A 213 -0.82 -11.97 19.77
N PRO A 214 0.35 -12.09 20.43
CA PRO A 214 0.60 -11.41 21.71
C PRO A 214 0.55 -9.88 21.64
N LEU A 215 0.78 -9.29 20.46
CA LEU A 215 0.64 -7.83 20.23
C LEU A 215 -0.83 -7.43 20.13
N ILE A 216 -1.68 -8.31 19.61
CA ILE A 216 -3.12 -8.09 19.53
C ILE A 216 -3.72 -8.21 20.94
N ASP A 217 -3.31 -9.23 21.69
CA ASP A 217 -3.77 -9.47 23.06
C ASP A 217 -3.49 -8.28 23.98
N ILE A 218 -2.26 -7.77 23.94
CA ILE A 218 -1.89 -6.63 24.80
C ILE A 218 -2.66 -5.36 24.44
N GLN A 219 -2.93 -5.13 23.14
CA GLN A 219 -3.74 -3.98 22.70
C GLN A 219 -5.20 -4.09 23.14
N LEU A 220 -5.79 -5.28 23.09
CA LEU A 220 -7.14 -5.52 23.62
C LEU A 220 -7.20 -5.26 25.12
N GLN A 221 -6.21 -5.75 25.87
CA GLN A 221 -6.07 -5.49 27.30
C GLN A 221 -5.94 -3.99 27.60
N MET A 222 -5.13 -3.26 26.80
CA MET A 222 -5.00 -1.81 26.93
C MET A 222 -6.37 -1.11 26.75
N ARG A 223 -7.14 -1.48 25.72
CA ARG A 223 -8.46 -0.87 25.50
C ARG A 223 -9.42 -1.17 26.64
N GLU A 224 -9.43 -2.39 27.17
CA GLU A 224 -10.30 -2.74 28.30
C GLU A 224 -10.00 -1.88 29.55
N GLN A 225 -8.72 -1.61 29.83
CA GLN A 225 -8.32 -0.91 31.05
C GLN A 225 -8.32 0.61 30.93
N VAL A 226 -7.94 1.16 29.77
CA VAL A 226 -7.70 2.60 29.59
C VAL A 226 -8.29 3.18 28.30
N GLY A 227 -9.01 2.37 27.52
CA GLY A 227 -9.64 2.80 26.28
C GLY A 227 -10.79 3.78 26.50
N LYS A 228 -10.94 4.72 25.58
CA LYS A 228 -12.09 5.62 25.53
C LYS A 228 -13.30 4.91 24.89
N GLU A 229 -14.49 5.38 25.25
CA GLU A 229 -15.72 5.00 24.55
C GLU A 229 -15.63 5.44 23.08
N LYS A 230 -16.13 4.60 22.17
CA LYS A 230 -16.11 4.90 20.74
C LYS A 230 -17.20 5.92 20.42
N THR A 231 -16.83 6.96 19.68
CA THR A 231 -17.75 8.00 19.23
C THR A 231 -18.70 7.41 18.19
N GLU A 232 -20.01 7.60 18.35
CA GLU A 232 -20.96 7.30 17.27
C GLU A 232 -20.77 8.30 16.12
N VAL A 233 -20.54 7.79 14.91
CA VAL A 233 -20.39 8.59 13.69
C VAL A 233 -21.54 8.33 12.76
N VAL A 234 -21.99 9.37 12.06
CA VAL A 234 -22.95 9.21 10.97
C VAL A 234 -22.21 8.60 9.80
N LEU A 235 -22.65 7.43 9.37
CA LEU A 235 -22.16 6.79 8.16
C LEU A 235 -22.94 7.32 6.97
N ASP A 236 -22.20 7.61 5.92
CA ASP A 236 -22.73 7.93 4.61
C ASP A 236 -23.30 6.64 3.99
N GLU A 237 -24.58 6.39 4.26
CA GLU A 237 -25.31 5.23 3.76
C GLU A 237 -26.32 5.65 2.69
N LEU A 238 -26.29 4.93 1.58
CA LEU A 238 -27.22 5.14 0.49
C LEU A 238 -28.63 4.66 0.85
N ASP A 239 -29.63 5.50 0.57
CA ASP A 239 -31.04 5.15 0.80
C ASP A 239 -31.45 3.89 0.01
N LYS A 240 -32.15 2.97 0.68
CA LYS A 240 -32.53 1.68 0.10
C LYS A 240 -33.55 1.81 -1.04
N GLY A 241 -34.45 2.78 -0.94
CA GLY A 241 -35.41 3.08 -2.00
C GLY A 241 -34.71 3.56 -3.28
N VAL A 242 -33.66 4.38 -3.15
CA VAL A 242 -32.82 4.78 -4.28
C VAL A 242 -32.20 3.56 -4.95
N ILE A 243 -31.60 2.64 -4.17
CA ILE A 243 -31.01 1.42 -4.70
C ILE A 243 -32.05 0.58 -5.47
N GLU A 244 -33.24 0.38 -4.91
CA GLU A 244 -34.29 -0.42 -5.51
C GLU A 244 -34.79 0.18 -6.83
N VAL A 245 -35.05 1.49 -6.86
CA VAL A 245 -35.52 2.20 -8.05
C VAL A 245 -34.47 2.19 -9.16
N VAL A 246 -33.21 2.51 -8.82
CA VAL A 246 -32.09 2.44 -9.77
C VAL A 246 -31.93 1.01 -10.29
N SER A 247 -32.02 0.00 -9.42
CA SER A 247 -31.93 -1.39 -9.83
C SER A 247 -33.02 -1.81 -10.80
N SER A 248 -34.25 -1.36 -10.59
CA SER A 248 -35.37 -1.62 -11.50
C SER A 248 -35.17 -0.93 -12.84
N GLN A 249 -34.68 0.31 -12.85
CA GLN A 249 -34.50 1.12 -14.06
C GLN A 249 -33.34 0.61 -14.93
N VAL A 250 -32.25 0.17 -14.30
CA VAL A 250 -31.09 -0.39 -14.98
C VAL A 250 -31.43 -1.75 -15.60
N GLY A 251 -32.10 -2.64 -14.86
CA GLY A 251 -32.40 -4.00 -15.29
C GLY A 251 -31.15 -4.74 -15.80
N ASP A 252 -31.27 -5.40 -16.96
CA ASP A 252 -30.17 -6.14 -17.61
C ASP A 252 -29.27 -5.27 -18.51
N ARG A 253 -29.58 -3.97 -18.66
CA ARG A 253 -28.88 -3.08 -19.61
C ARG A 253 -27.41 -2.91 -19.24
N LEU A 254 -27.13 -2.72 -17.95
CA LEU A 254 -25.76 -2.57 -17.47
C LEU A 254 -24.97 -3.88 -17.60
N LYS A 255 -25.61 -5.02 -17.30
CA LYS A 255 -25.00 -6.35 -17.54
C LYS A 255 -24.65 -6.55 -19.01
N SER A 256 -25.57 -6.19 -19.91
CA SER A 256 -25.38 -6.31 -21.36
C SER A 256 -24.29 -5.37 -21.87
N ALA A 257 -24.23 -4.13 -21.37
CA ALA A 257 -23.19 -3.15 -21.72
C ALA A 257 -21.78 -3.63 -21.34
N ILE A 258 -21.65 -4.30 -20.18
CA ILE A 258 -20.38 -4.88 -19.72
C ILE A 258 -20.01 -6.10 -20.57
N SER A 259 -20.95 -7.03 -20.80
CA SER A 259 -20.65 -8.30 -21.48
C SER A 259 -20.49 -8.21 -22.99
N SER A 260 -21.07 -7.19 -23.64
CA SER A 260 -21.05 -7.08 -25.11
C SER A 260 -19.80 -6.36 -25.64
N ASN A 261 -18.95 -5.81 -24.76
CA ASN A 261 -17.81 -4.98 -25.13
C ASN A 261 -16.55 -5.43 -24.37
N GLU A 262 -15.63 -6.09 -25.07
CA GLU A 262 -14.34 -6.52 -24.52
C GLU A 262 -13.37 -5.33 -24.40
N ASP A 263 -13.41 -4.43 -25.40
CA ASP A 263 -12.61 -3.21 -25.42
C ASP A 263 -13.03 -2.26 -24.28
N ARG A 264 -12.04 -1.67 -23.61
CA ARG A 264 -12.28 -0.82 -22.45
C ARG A 264 -13.03 0.47 -22.80
N TYR A 265 -12.68 1.10 -23.92
CA TYR A 265 -13.28 2.38 -24.31
C TYR A 265 -14.74 2.18 -24.69
N GLU A 266 -15.01 1.21 -25.56
CA GLU A 266 -16.38 0.86 -25.98
C GLU A 266 -17.25 0.45 -24.79
N ARG A 267 -16.70 -0.34 -23.85
CA ARG A 267 -17.41 -0.72 -22.63
C ARG A 267 -17.72 0.48 -21.74
N ASN A 268 -16.75 1.37 -21.52
CA ASN A 268 -16.96 2.55 -20.69
C ASN A 268 -18.02 3.47 -21.31
N GLU A 269 -17.97 3.71 -22.62
CA GLU A 269 -18.98 4.49 -23.34
C GLU A 269 -20.37 3.85 -23.21
N ALA A 270 -20.49 2.54 -23.43
CA ALA A 270 -21.77 1.84 -23.30
C ALA A 270 -22.33 1.89 -21.87
N VAL A 271 -21.47 1.77 -20.85
CA VAL A 271 -21.84 1.91 -19.44
C VAL A 271 -22.30 3.33 -19.13
N ASP A 272 -21.58 4.35 -19.63
CA ASP A 272 -21.91 5.75 -19.40
C ASP A 272 -23.22 6.16 -20.08
N VAL A 273 -23.53 5.62 -21.26
CA VAL A 273 -24.85 5.80 -21.91
C VAL A 273 -25.97 5.26 -21.02
N VAL A 274 -25.80 4.07 -20.44
CA VAL A 274 -26.81 3.50 -19.51
C VAL A 274 -26.93 4.35 -18.26
N ARG A 275 -25.81 4.79 -17.68
CA ARG A 275 -25.81 5.64 -16.48
C ARG A 275 -26.52 6.97 -16.73
N GLN A 276 -26.19 7.64 -17.84
CA GLN A 276 -26.75 8.94 -18.16
C GLN A 276 -28.25 8.85 -18.41
N ASP A 277 -28.72 7.82 -19.11
CA ASP A 277 -30.15 7.59 -19.33
C ASP A 277 -30.92 7.31 -18.02
N VAL A 278 -30.33 6.53 -17.10
CA VAL A 278 -30.94 6.30 -15.77
C VAL A 278 -30.99 7.60 -14.96
N ILE A 279 -29.93 8.40 -15.00
CA ILE A 279 -29.88 9.70 -14.31
C ILE A 279 -30.93 10.64 -14.88
N GLU A 280 -31.00 10.79 -16.20
CA GLU A 280 -31.99 11.67 -16.87
C GLU A 280 -33.43 11.22 -16.63
N THR A 281 -33.67 9.91 -16.46
CA THR A 281 -34.99 9.38 -16.16
C THR A 281 -35.40 9.63 -14.70
N LEU A 282 -34.47 9.44 -13.76
CA LEU A 282 -34.78 9.46 -12.33
C LEU A 282 -34.63 10.83 -11.69
N VAL A 283 -33.70 11.66 -12.19
CA VAL A 283 -33.38 13.00 -11.67
C VAL A 283 -34.07 14.03 -12.56
N THR A 284 -35.33 14.32 -12.23
CA THR A 284 -36.14 15.34 -12.90
C THR A 284 -36.58 16.42 -11.91
N ASP A 285 -36.98 17.58 -12.41
CA ASP A 285 -37.48 18.70 -11.57
C ASP A 285 -38.67 18.32 -10.68
N GLU A 286 -39.39 17.24 -11.01
CA GLU A 286 -40.55 16.71 -10.27
C GLU A 286 -40.21 15.47 -9.40
N SER A 287 -38.96 15.00 -9.41
CA SER A 287 -38.53 13.81 -8.65
C SER A 287 -37.91 14.17 -7.31
N ASP A 288 -38.06 13.27 -6.32
CA ASP A 288 -37.39 13.37 -5.02
C ASP A 288 -35.94 12.83 -5.05
N PHE A 289 -35.42 12.42 -6.22
CA PHE A 289 -34.10 11.80 -6.35
C PHE A 289 -33.01 12.84 -6.67
N GLU A 290 -31.97 12.86 -5.85
CA GLU A 290 -30.77 13.64 -6.12
C GLU A 290 -29.78 12.86 -7.01
N GLU A 291 -28.99 13.59 -7.79
CA GLU A 291 -28.03 12.99 -8.73
C GLU A 291 -26.93 12.16 -8.03
N THR A 292 -26.38 12.66 -6.93
CA THR A 292 -25.27 12.00 -6.22
C THR A 292 -25.66 10.60 -5.71
N PRO A 293 -26.77 10.43 -4.97
CA PRO A 293 -27.23 9.09 -4.57
C PRO A 293 -27.52 8.15 -5.76
N VAL A 294 -28.08 8.67 -6.86
CA VAL A 294 -28.34 7.85 -8.05
C VAL A 294 -27.02 7.35 -8.67
N ARG A 295 -26.00 8.20 -8.75
CA ARG A 295 -24.65 7.81 -9.25
C ARG A 295 -24.00 6.76 -8.35
N GLU A 296 -24.05 6.95 -7.04
CA GLU A 296 -23.51 5.98 -6.08
C GLU A 296 -24.23 4.62 -6.15
N ALA A 297 -25.55 4.63 -6.35
CA ALA A 297 -26.35 3.42 -6.57
C ALA A 297 -25.90 2.68 -7.84
N LEU A 298 -25.69 3.42 -8.94
CA LEU A 298 -25.20 2.87 -10.20
C LEU A 298 -23.81 2.26 -10.06
N ASP A 299 -22.90 2.90 -9.32
CA ASP A 299 -21.56 2.38 -9.06
C ASP A 299 -21.59 1.11 -8.20
N LYS A 300 -22.46 1.06 -7.17
CA LYS A 300 -22.67 -0.14 -6.35
C LYS A 300 -23.21 -1.31 -7.17
N MET A 301 -24.16 -1.04 -8.06
CA MET A 301 -24.68 -2.03 -9.00
C MET A 301 -23.62 -2.52 -9.98
N TYR A 302 -22.85 -1.59 -10.57
CA TYR A 302 -21.76 -1.89 -11.47
C TYR A 302 -20.75 -2.84 -10.80
N LYS A 303 -20.31 -2.52 -9.57
CA LYS A 303 -19.44 -3.37 -8.76
C LYS A 303 -20.03 -4.77 -8.58
N LYS A 304 -21.31 -4.86 -8.19
CA LYS A 304 -21.99 -6.15 -7.99
C LYS A 304 -22.02 -6.97 -9.27
N ILE A 305 -22.42 -6.39 -10.40
CA ILE A 305 -22.55 -7.11 -11.68
C ILE A 305 -21.20 -7.66 -12.15
N VAL A 306 -20.13 -6.85 -12.10
CA VAL A 306 -18.79 -7.30 -12.51
C VAL A 306 -18.30 -8.45 -11.61
N ARG A 307 -18.47 -8.32 -10.29
CA ARG A 307 -18.10 -9.39 -9.34
C ARG A 307 -18.89 -10.67 -9.60
N ASP A 308 -20.19 -10.56 -9.83
CA ASP A 308 -21.05 -11.71 -10.08
C ASP A 308 -20.69 -12.42 -11.39
N GLN A 309 -20.41 -11.66 -12.47
CA GLN A 309 -19.97 -12.24 -13.73
C GLN A 309 -18.65 -13.00 -13.60
N ILE A 310 -17.67 -12.42 -12.92
CA ILE A 310 -16.37 -13.07 -12.73
C ILE A 310 -16.51 -14.34 -11.89
N LEU A 311 -17.31 -14.28 -10.82
CA LEU A 311 -17.42 -15.36 -9.85
C LEU A 311 -18.37 -16.49 -10.30
N TYR A 312 -19.52 -16.15 -10.90
CA TYR A 312 -20.58 -17.09 -11.25
C TYR A 312 -20.58 -17.47 -12.72
N ASP A 313 -20.37 -16.51 -13.62
CA ASP A 313 -20.36 -16.76 -15.07
C ASP A 313 -18.96 -17.19 -15.55
N GLY A 314 -17.91 -16.93 -14.75
CA GLY A 314 -16.52 -17.32 -15.05
C GLY A 314 -15.87 -16.47 -16.14
N VAL A 315 -16.48 -15.34 -16.48
CA VAL A 315 -16.07 -14.45 -17.58
C VAL A 315 -15.58 -13.13 -17.00
N ARG A 316 -14.39 -12.71 -17.42
CA ARG A 316 -13.84 -11.38 -17.07
C ARG A 316 -14.36 -10.32 -18.04
N PRO A 317 -14.36 -9.03 -17.65
CA PRO A 317 -14.91 -7.96 -18.49
C PRO A 317 -14.22 -7.78 -19.85
N ASP A 318 -13.01 -8.30 -20.03
CA ASP A 318 -12.27 -8.31 -21.30
C ASP A 318 -12.24 -9.69 -21.98
N GLY A 319 -13.16 -10.59 -21.61
CA GLY A 319 -13.30 -11.93 -22.19
C GLY A 319 -12.25 -12.95 -21.74
N ARG A 320 -11.25 -12.56 -20.94
CA ARG A 320 -10.21 -13.50 -20.46
C ARG A 320 -10.76 -14.52 -19.45
N SER A 321 -10.10 -15.67 -19.41
CA SER A 321 -10.22 -16.61 -18.29
C SER A 321 -9.48 -16.08 -17.05
N HIS A 322 -9.74 -16.69 -15.89
CA HIS A 322 -9.12 -16.33 -14.61
C HIS A 322 -7.59 -16.40 -14.64
N SER A 323 -6.99 -17.32 -15.41
CA SER A 323 -5.54 -17.51 -15.49
C SER A 323 -4.87 -16.86 -16.71
N ALA A 324 -5.63 -16.28 -17.63
CA ALA A 324 -5.07 -15.70 -18.86
C ALA A 324 -4.41 -14.34 -18.60
N ILE A 325 -3.20 -14.16 -19.15
CA ILE A 325 -2.49 -12.89 -19.18
C ILE A 325 -2.85 -12.11 -20.46
N ARG A 326 -2.73 -10.77 -20.41
CA ARG A 326 -2.90 -9.92 -21.60
C ARG A 326 -1.72 -10.09 -22.56
N GLU A 327 -1.93 -9.64 -23.80
CA GLU A 327 -0.89 -9.60 -24.83
C GLU A 327 0.35 -8.86 -24.35
N LEU A 328 1.54 -9.39 -24.68
CA LEU A 328 2.82 -8.86 -24.26
C LEU A 328 3.62 -8.37 -25.47
N SER A 329 4.24 -7.21 -25.35
CA SER A 329 5.27 -6.76 -26.28
C SER A 329 6.41 -6.06 -25.53
N ALA A 330 7.60 -6.10 -26.12
CA ALA A 330 8.81 -5.55 -25.53
C ALA A 330 9.75 -5.03 -26.61
N GLU A 331 10.39 -3.89 -26.35
CA GLU A 331 11.42 -3.29 -27.20
C GLU A 331 12.58 -2.78 -26.33
N THR A 332 13.81 -2.78 -26.86
CA THR A 332 14.99 -2.20 -26.21
C THR A 332 15.70 -1.23 -27.13
N GLY A 333 16.65 -0.44 -26.62
CA GLY A 333 17.44 0.47 -27.44
C GLY A 333 16.65 1.61 -28.09
N ILE A 334 15.47 1.96 -27.54
CA ILE A 334 14.58 2.97 -28.13
C ILE A 334 15.10 4.41 -27.97
N SER A 335 15.91 4.67 -26.94
CA SER A 335 16.39 6.02 -26.63
C SER A 335 17.87 6.17 -27.04
N PRO A 336 18.21 7.08 -27.98
CA PRO A 336 19.51 7.08 -28.65
C PRO A 336 20.67 7.62 -27.80
N ARG A 337 20.42 8.15 -26.60
CA ARG A 337 21.43 8.86 -25.78
C ARG A 337 21.57 8.33 -24.37
N VAL A 338 20.69 7.44 -23.94
CA VAL A 338 20.74 6.85 -22.61
C VAL A 338 21.66 5.63 -22.62
N HIS A 339 22.07 5.16 -21.44
CA HIS A 339 22.89 3.95 -21.38
C HIS A 339 22.09 2.71 -21.77
N GLY A 340 20.85 2.60 -21.27
CA GLY A 340 19.94 1.51 -21.63
C GLY A 340 18.48 1.94 -21.57
N SER A 341 17.65 1.33 -22.40
CA SER A 341 16.21 1.57 -22.45
C SER A 341 15.42 0.29 -22.70
N GLY A 342 14.27 0.19 -22.05
CA GLY A 342 13.36 -0.95 -22.18
C GLY A 342 11.92 -0.47 -22.17
N LEU A 343 11.18 -0.71 -23.25
CA LEU A 343 9.75 -0.52 -23.35
C LEU A 343 9.08 -1.87 -23.12
N PHE A 344 8.16 -1.92 -22.17
CA PHE A 344 7.36 -3.10 -21.90
C PHE A 344 5.88 -2.74 -21.97
N GLN A 345 5.11 -3.55 -22.67
CA GLN A 345 3.66 -3.41 -22.75
C GLN A 345 2.98 -4.74 -22.44
N ARG A 346 1.95 -4.66 -21.60
CA ARG A 346 1.04 -5.75 -21.26
C ARG A 346 -0.39 -5.26 -21.38
N GLY A 347 -1.05 -5.63 -22.48
CA GLY A 347 -2.32 -5.05 -22.91
C GLY A 347 -2.22 -3.52 -22.98
N GLU A 348 -3.07 -2.83 -22.21
CA GLU A 348 -3.10 -1.37 -22.13
C GLU A 348 -2.15 -0.77 -21.07
N THR A 349 -1.38 -1.58 -20.36
CA THR A 349 -0.34 -1.08 -19.44
C THR A 349 1.00 -1.01 -20.17
N GLN A 350 1.57 0.18 -20.28
CA GLN A 350 2.84 0.43 -20.98
C GLN A 350 3.79 1.23 -20.09
N VAL A 351 5.03 0.76 -19.97
CA VAL A 351 6.08 1.38 -19.17
C VAL A 351 7.37 1.46 -19.97
N LEU A 352 8.00 2.63 -19.96
CA LEU A 352 9.34 2.85 -20.46
C LEU A 352 10.31 3.02 -19.31
N SER A 353 11.28 2.12 -19.18
CA SER A 353 12.38 2.26 -18.24
C SER A 353 13.65 2.75 -18.93
N ILE A 354 14.35 3.69 -18.29
CA ILE A 354 15.64 4.22 -18.70
C ILE A 354 16.68 3.93 -17.61
N VAL A 355 17.84 3.42 -18.01
CA VAL A 355 18.99 3.19 -17.13
C VAL A 355 20.05 4.26 -17.35
N THR A 356 20.56 4.79 -16.24
CA THR A 356 21.75 5.63 -16.19
C THR A 356 22.78 5.02 -15.25
N LEU A 357 23.99 4.76 -15.77
CA LEU A 357 25.14 4.35 -14.99
C LEU A 357 25.96 5.57 -14.55
N GLY A 358 26.46 5.54 -13.31
CA GLY A 358 27.29 6.58 -12.74
C GLY A 358 28.45 6.00 -11.94
N THR A 359 29.35 6.87 -11.52
CA THR A 359 30.46 6.52 -10.63
C THR A 359 29.97 6.25 -9.20
N PRO A 360 30.73 5.54 -8.35
CA PRO A 360 30.36 5.31 -6.94
C PRO A 360 30.10 6.59 -6.13
N ARG A 361 30.69 7.74 -6.56
CA ARG A 361 30.47 9.04 -5.91
C ARG A 361 29.06 9.61 -6.13
N GLU A 362 28.34 9.08 -7.11
CA GLU A 362 26.97 9.48 -7.46
C GLU A 362 25.92 8.62 -6.77
N ALA A 363 26.32 7.69 -5.89
CA ALA A 363 25.41 6.97 -5.02
C ALA A 363 24.61 7.95 -4.15
N GLU A 364 23.32 7.65 -3.95
CA GLU A 364 22.45 8.47 -3.12
C GLU A 364 22.92 8.41 -1.67
N LYS A 365 23.12 9.56 -1.03
CA LYS A 365 23.44 9.65 0.39
C LYS A 365 22.15 9.74 1.18
N MET A 366 21.98 8.82 2.11
CA MET A 366 20.82 8.76 2.98
C MET A 366 21.11 9.56 4.26
N ASP A 367 20.19 10.42 4.67
CA ASP A 367 20.26 11.20 5.92
C ASP A 367 18.99 10.95 6.74
N GLY A 368 18.87 9.71 7.25
CA GLY A 368 17.69 9.22 7.97
C GLY A 368 18.06 8.41 9.22
N LEU A 369 17.05 7.81 9.86
CA LEU A 369 17.24 6.94 11.04
C LEU A 369 17.48 5.47 10.69
N PHE A 370 17.41 5.13 9.40
CA PHE A 370 17.59 3.77 8.92
C PHE A 370 19.09 3.42 8.78
N PRO A 371 19.48 2.13 8.89
CA PRO A 371 20.89 1.73 8.94
C PRO A 371 21.71 1.94 7.66
N GLU A 372 21.07 2.27 6.54
CA GLU A 372 21.72 2.47 5.24
C GLU A 372 22.19 3.92 5.10
N ASP A 373 23.50 4.14 4.94
CA ASP A 373 24.10 5.47 4.73
C ASP A 373 24.15 5.89 3.25
N THR A 374 24.24 4.91 2.35
CA THR A 374 24.37 5.14 0.90
C THR A 374 23.65 4.08 0.10
N ARG A 375 22.99 4.51 -0.99
CA ARG A 375 22.24 3.64 -1.88
C ARG A 375 22.84 3.67 -3.29
N ARG A 376 23.44 2.55 -3.70
CA ARG A 376 24.06 2.36 -5.02
C ARG A 376 23.03 2.15 -6.14
N PHE A 377 21.91 1.51 -5.82
CA PHE A 377 20.83 1.23 -6.77
C PHE A 377 19.60 2.07 -6.45
N MET A 378 19.22 2.92 -7.39
CA MET A 378 18.04 3.78 -7.28
C MET A 378 17.01 3.39 -8.34
N HIS A 379 15.77 3.18 -7.93
CA HIS A 379 14.64 3.05 -8.85
C HIS A 379 13.64 4.18 -8.60
N HIS A 380 13.37 4.96 -9.63
CA HIS A 380 12.35 5.99 -9.60
C HIS A 380 11.19 5.60 -10.51
N TYR A 381 9.99 5.74 -9.99
CA TYR A 381 8.76 5.43 -10.71
C TYR A 381 7.93 6.71 -10.85
N ASN A 382 7.51 7.03 -12.06
CA ASN A 382 6.72 8.22 -12.38
C ASN A 382 5.38 7.80 -12.99
N PHE A 383 4.30 8.39 -12.49
CA PHE A 383 2.92 8.15 -12.92
C PHE A 383 2.27 9.47 -13.35
N PRO A 384 2.46 9.88 -14.62
CA PRO A 384 1.95 11.14 -15.11
C PRO A 384 0.44 11.07 -15.45
N PRO A 385 -0.26 12.22 -15.47
CA PRO A 385 -1.71 12.30 -15.74
C PRO A 385 -2.16 11.68 -17.05
N PHE A 386 -1.36 11.85 -18.10
CA PHE A 386 -1.70 11.31 -19.41
C PHE A 386 -1.76 9.77 -19.43
N SER A 387 -1.09 9.09 -18.49
CA SER A 387 -1.08 7.61 -18.44
C SER A 387 -2.46 7.01 -18.15
N THR A 388 -3.38 7.80 -17.59
CA THR A 388 -4.79 7.44 -17.38
C THR A 388 -5.74 8.32 -18.20
N GLY A 389 -5.23 9.20 -19.07
CA GLY A 389 -6.03 10.16 -19.83
C GLY A 389 -6.60 11.31 -18.99
N GLU A 390 -6.05 11.56 -17.80
CA GLU A 390 -6.53 12.60 -16.87
C GLU A 390 -5.65 13.86 -16.92
N THR A 391 -5.97 14.87 -16.09
CA THR A 391 -5.14 16.07 -15.91
C THR A 391 -4.98 16.41 -14.42
N TRP A 392 -3.76 16.74 -13.98
CA TRP A 392 -3.49 17.32 -12.65
C TRP A 392 -2.14 18.06 -12.63
N PHE A 393 -1.94 18.90 -11.61
CA PHE A 393 -0.69 19.62 -11.42
C PHE A 393 0.48 18.70 -11.04
N LEU A 394 1.62 18.85 -11.71
CA LEU A 394 2.87 18.16 -11.35
C LEU A 394 3.54 18.89 -10.18
N ARG A 395 3.53 18.30 -8.97
CA ARG A 395 4.06 18.91 -7.73
C ARG A 395 5.20 18.10 -7.08
N GLY A 396 5.76 17.13 -7.80
CA GLY A 396 6.73 16.14 -7.31
C GLY A 396 6.09 14.75 -7.14
N PRO A 397 6.90 13.73 -6.80
CA PRO A 397 6.43 12.35 -6.70
C PRO A 397 5.46 12.19 -5.52
N LYS A 398 4.32 11.55 -5.78
CA LYS A 398 3.31 11.16 -4.78
C LYS A 398 3.84 10.00 -3.94
N ARG A 399 3.25 9.83 -2.74
CA ARG A 399 3.56 8.68 -1.86
C ARG A 399 3.42 7.33 -2.59
N ARG A 400 2.40 7.19 -3.47
CA ARG A 400 2.20 5.97 -4.28
C ARG A 400 3.33 5.71 -5.25
N GLU A 401 3.85 6.75 -5.89
CA GLU A 401 4.96 6.64 -6.84
C GLU A 401 6.24 6.18 -6.15
N ILE A 402 6.55 6.77 -4.98
CA ILE A 402 7.69 6.36 -4.15
C ILE A 402 7.56 4.89 -3.72
N GLY A 403 6.37 4.48 -3.26
CA GLY A 403 6.11 3.09 -2.88
C GLY A 403 6.26 2.10 -4.03
N HIS A 404 5.78 2.44 -5.23
CA HIS A 404 5.94 1.58 -6.40
C HIS A 404 7.39 1.51 -6.89
N GLY A 405 8.13 2.62 -6.80
CA GLY A 405 9.57 2.64 -7.10
C GLY A 405 10.35 1.72 -6.17
N MET A 406 10.08 1.80 -4.86
CA MET A 406 10.73 0.90 -3.90
C MET A 406 10.34 -0.56 -4.11
N LEU A 407 9.07 -0.85 -4.43
CA LEU A 407 8.63 -2.22 -4.76
C LEU A 407 9.45 -2.78 -5.93
N ALA A 408 9.63 -2.01 -7.00
CA ALA A 408 10.42 -2.43 -8.15
C ALA A 408 11.91 -2.56 -7.80
N ALA A 409 12.46 -1.64 -7.00
CA ALA A 409 13.83 -1.72 -6.51
C ALA A 409 14.08 -3.02 -5.72
N THR A 410 13.20 -3.32 -4.77
CA THR A 410 13.28 -4.53 -3.94
C THR A 410 13.18 -5.81 -4.77
N ALA A 411 12.33 -5.84 -5.80
CA ALA A 411 12.20 -7.01 -6.65
C ALA A 411 13.47 -7.28 -7.49
N MET A 412 14.18 -6.22 -7.89
CA MET A 412 15.38 -6.36 -8.74
C MET A 412 16.67 -6.51 -7.95
N SER A 413 16.72 -6.08 -6.68
CA SER A 413 17.95 -6.11 -5.88
C SER A 413 18.57 -7.51 -5.77
N ALA A 414 17.73 -8.55 -5.75
CA ALA A 414 18.16 -9.95 -5.69
C ALA A 414 18.97 -10.42 -6.91
N VAL A 415 18.84 -9.75 -8.06
CA VAL A 415 19.53 -10.14 -9.31
C VAL A 415 20.59 -9.14 -9.76
N LEU A 416 20.80 -8.05 -9.02
CA LEU A 416 21.84 -7.09 -9.33
C LEU A 416 23.22 -7.65 -9.00
N PRO A 417 24.25 -7.31 -9.80
CA PRO A 417 25.62 -7.72 -9.52
C PRO A 417 26.17 -7.01 -8.28
N ASP A 418 27.03 -7.73 -7.56
CA ASP A 418 27.82 -7.19 -6.46
C ASP A 418 28.66 -5.97 -6.89
N GLU A 419 28.91 -5.05 -5.95
CA GLU A 419 29.68 -3.84 -6.23
C GLU A 419 31.12 -4.16 -6.68
N ASN A 420 31.70 -5.25 -6.18
CA ASN A 420 33.04 -5.69 -6.56
C ASN A 420 33.12 -6.16 -8.02
N GLU A 421 32.02 -6.68 -8.57
CA GLU A 421 31.96 -7.16 -9.97
C GLU A 421 31.55 -6.05 -10.93
N PHE A 422 30.67 -5.15 -10.48
CA PHE A 422 30.16 -4.05 -11.28
C PHE A 422 30.16 -2.73 -10.49
N PRO A 423 31.30 -2.02 -10.37
CA PRO A 423 31.48 -0.88 -9.47
C PRO A 423 30.87 0.43 -10.00
N TYR A 424 29.60 0.37 -10.40
CA TYR A 424 28.81 1.49 -10.90
C TYR A 424 27.60 1.74 -10.02
N THR A 425 27.26 3.01 -9.86
CA THR A 425 25.96 3.44 -9.38
C THR A 425 24.93 3.23 -10.49
N ILE A 426 23.78 2.67 -10.16
CA ILE A 426 22.74 2.34 -11.13
C ILE A 426 21.48 3.13 -10.77
N ARG A 427 21.03 3.99 -11.69
CA ARG A 427 19.76 4.70 -11.59
C ARG A 427 18.82 4.22 -12.69
N VAL A 428 17.66 3.72 -12.29
CA VAL A 428 16.59 3.33 -13.20
C VAL A 428 15.42 4.28 -13.01
N VAL A 429 14.84 4.76 -14.10
CA VAL A 429 13.64 5.60 -14.09
C VAL A 429 12.59 4.96 -14.97
N SER A 430 11.45 4.57 -14.38
CA SER A 430 10.30 4.02 -15.08
C SER A 430 9.23 5.10 -15.26
N GLU A 431 8.97 5.44 -16.52
CA GLU A 431 7.90 6.33 -16.95
C GLU A 431 6.69 5.48 -17.37
N VAL A 432 5.58 5.60 -16.64
CA VAL A 432 4.33 4.95 -17.03
C VAL A 432 3.69 5.74 -18.17
N LEU A 433 3.57 5.10 -19.33
CA LEU A 433 3.03 5.71 -20.54
C LEU A 433 1.53 5.46 -20.70
N SER A 434 1.06 4.31 -20.25
CA SER A 434 -0.36 3.93 -20.21
C SER A 434 -0.64 3.00 -19.04
N SER A 435 -1.81 3.11 -18.43
CA SER A 435 -2.19 2.35 -17.22
C SER A 435 -3.57 1.72 -17.34
N ASN A 436 -3.60 0.39 -17.30
CA ASN A 436 -4.79 -0.39 -17.01
C ASN A 436 -4.48 -1.56 -16.06
N GLY A 437 -3.79 -1.27 -14.97
CA GLY A 437 -3.49 -2.25 -13.92
C GLY A 437 -2.01 -2.61 -13.83
N SER A 438 -1.53 -2.72 -12.60
CA SER A 438 -0.22 -3.27 -12.23
C SER A 438 0.97 -2.71 -13.02
N THR A 439 1.01 -1.39 -13.14
CA THR A 439 2.12 -0.64 -13.75
C THR A 439 3.44 -0.84 -13.02
N SER A 440 3.41 -1.07 -11.70
CA SER A 440 4.60 -1.39 -10.90
C SER A 440 5.27 -2.69 -11.35
N GLN A 441 4.50 -3.72 -11.69
CA GLN A 441 5.03 -4.98 -12.22
C GLN A 441 5.53 -4.80 -13.66
N GLY A 442 4.83 -3.98 -14.45
CA GLY A 442 5.33 -3.54 -15.76
C GLY A 442 6.69 -2.81 -15.68
N SER A 443 6.90 -2.01 -14.62
CA SER A 443 8.18 -1.34 -14.37
C SER A 443 9.31 -2.31 -14.08
N ILE A 444 9.05 -3.43 -13.38
CA ILE A 444 10.07 -4.47 -13.17
C ILE A 444 10.51 -5.04 -14.52
N CYS A 445 9.57 -5.46 -15.36
CA CYS A 445 9.85 -6.02 -16.68
C CYS A 445 10.61 -5.03 -17.58
N ALA A 446 10.13 -3.79 -17.68
CA ALA A 446 10.79 -2.72 -18.45
C ALA A 446 12.22 -2.44 -17.94
N SER A 447 12.42 -2.45 -16.62
CA SER A 447 13.71 -2.17 -16.01
C SER A 447 14.74 -3.27 -16.28
N ILE A 448 14.33 -4.53 -16.22
CA ILE A 448 15.19 -5.67 -16.55
C ILE A 448 15.63 -5.60 -18.01
N LEU A 449 14.71 -5.30 -18.93
CA LEU A 449 15.05 -5.06 -20.34
C LEU A 449 16.09 -3.93 -20.49
N ALA A 450 15.87 -2.80 -19.81
CA ALA A 450 16.77 -1.66 -19.87
C ALA A 450 18.16 -1.93 -19.25
N LEU A 451 18.23 -2.74 -18.18
CA LEU A 451 19.50 -3.16 -17.56
C LEU A 451 20.30 -4.08 -18.49
N MET A 452 19.62 -5.01 -19.16
CA MET A 452 20.24 -5.89 -20.15
C MET A 452 20.73 -5.11 -21.38
N ASP A 453 19.96 -4.13 -21.86
CA ASP A 453 20.28 -3.26 -23.00
C ASP A 453 21.61 -2.51 -22.81
N CYS A 454 21.92 -2.08 -21.58
CA CYS A 454 23.17 -1.38 -21.26
C CYS A 454 24.30 -2.29 -20.75
N GLY A 455 24.09 -3.62 -20.75
CA GLY A 455 25.10 -4.59 -20.38
C GLY A 455 25.36 -4.71 -18.87
N VAL A 456 24.43 -4.31 -18.01
CA VAL A 456 24.52 -4.62 -16.58
C VAL A 456 24.43 -6.15 -16.42
N PRO A 457 25.43 -6.81 -15.78
CA PRO A 457 25.48 -8.26 -15.69
C PRO A 457 24.56 -8.78 -14.57
N ILE A 458 23.24 -8.66 -14.77
CA ILE A 458 22.25 -9.24 -13.86
C ILE A 458 22.37 -10.77 -13.86
N SER A 459 22.13 -11.41 -12.71
CA SER A 459 22.26 -12.87 -12.59
C SER A 459 21.22 -13.65 -13.41
N ARG A 460 20.00 -13.10 -13.53
CA ARG A 460 18.91 -13.62 -14.38
C ARG A 460 17.82 -12.57 -14.62
N PRO A 461 17.00 -12.72 -15.68
CA PRO A 461 15.83 -11.88 -15.90
C PRO A 461 14.76 -12.07 -14.81
N VAL A 462 14.10 -10.98 -14.41
CA VAL A 462 12.99 -10.97 -13.44
C VAL A 462 11.74 -10.40 -14.11
N ALA A 463 10.58 -10.97 -13.79
CA ALA A 463 9.28 -10.49 -14.26
C ALA A 463 8.27 -10.46 -13.11
N GLY A 464 7.20 -9.70 -13.30
CA GLY A 464 6.19 -9.48 -12.28
C GLY A 464 4.75 -9.52 -12.80
N VAL A 465 3.82 -9.94 -11.95
CA VAL A 465 2.37 -9.97 -12.24
C VAL A 465 1.57 -9.61 -10.99
N ALA A 466 0.42 -8.96 -11.17
CA ALA A 466 -0.53 -8.77 -10.08
C ALA A 466 -1.63 -9.81 -10.13
N MET A 467 -1.99 -10.31 -8.95
CA MET A 467 -3.09 -11.23 -8.74
C MET A 467 -4.25 -10.48 -8.07
N GLY A 468 -5.48 -10.90 -8.36
CA GLY A 468 -6.69 -10.45 -7.66
C GLY A 468 -7.47 -11.60 -7.08
N LEU A 469 -8.37 -11.30 -6.17
CA LEU A 469 -9.26 -12.25 -5.54
C LEU A 469 -10.65 -11.64 -5.50
N ILE A 470 -11.65 -12.35 -6.01
CA ILE A 470 -13.07 -12.02 -5.76
C ILE A 470 -13.64 -13.15 -4.91
N LYS A 471 -14.28 -12.79 -3.80
CA LYS A 471 -14.88 -13.74 -2.86
C LYS A 471 -16.30 -13.32 -2.48
N ASP A 472 -17.20 -14.29 -2.43
CA ASP A 472 -18.56 -14.17 -1.90
C ASP A 472 -18.90 -15.46 -1.13
N GLY A 473 -19.08 -15.34 0.19
CA GLY A 473 -19.16 -16.51 1.10
C GLY A 473 -17.93 -17.41 0.95
N ASP A 474 -18.16 -18.69 0.65
CA ASP A 474 -17.10 -19.69 0.42
C ASP A 474 -16.60 -19.74 -1.03
N LYS A 475 -17.31 -19.10 -1.97
CA LYS A 475 -16.94 -19.12 -3.38
C LYS A 475 -15.91 -18.03 -3.65
N TYR A 476 -14.83 -18.40 -4.34
CA TYR A 476 -13.78 -17.46 -4.71
C TYR A 476 -13.24 -17.71 -6.12
N ALA A 477 -12.71 -16.65 -6.73
CA ALA A 477 -11.99 -16.69 -8.01
C ALA A 477 -10.66 -15.94 -7.87
N ILE A 478 -9.57 -16.59 -8.27
CA ILE A 478 -8.23 -15.99 -8.30
C ILE A 478 -7.94 -15.53 -9.72
N LEU A 479 -7.63 -14.24 -9.88
CA LEU A 479 -7.42 -13.60 -11.18
C LEU A 479 -5.93 -13.34 -11.39
N THR A 480 -5.40 -13.77 -12.53
CA THR A 480 -4.04 -13.47 -12.97
C THR A 480 -4.06 -12.25 -13.88
N ASP A 481 -3.09 -11.35 -13.69
CA ASP A 481 -2.92 -10.14 -14.48
C ASP A 481 -4.18 -9.26 -14.48
N ILE A 482 -4.51 -8.74 -13.29
CA ILE A 482 -5.70 -7.92 -13.09
C ILE A 482 -5.63 -6.56 -13.81
N GLN A 483 -6.80 -6.13 -14.29
CA GLN A 483 -7.04 -4.78 -14.79
C GLN A 483 -7.24 -3.79 -13.63
N GLY A 484 -7.14 -2.48 -13.92
CA GLY A 484 -7.37 -1.45 -12.90
C GLY A 484 -8.77 -1.52 -12.29
N MET A 485 -9.77 -1.90 -13.09
CA MET A 485 -11.13 -2.12 -12.62
C MET A 485 -11.23 -3.34 -11.68
N GLU A 486 -10.57 -4.44 -11.99
CA GLU A 486 -10.61 -5.65 -11.16
C GLU A 486 -9.90 -5.44 -9.82
N ASP A 487 -8.88 -4.58 -9.76
CA ASP A 487 -8.24 -4.12 -8.51
C ASP A 487 -9.20 -3.27 -7.66
N HIS A 488 -9.94 -2.35 -8.29
CA HIS A 488 -10.88 -1.47 -7.59
C HIS A 488 -12.14 -2.18 -7.09
N LEU A 489 -12.62 -3.17 -7.85
CA LEU A 489 -13.86 -3.91 -7.57
C LEU A 489 -13.64 -5.24 -6.82
N GLY A 490 -12.37 -5.67 -6.73
CA GLY A 490 -11.89 -6.91 -6.09
C GLY A 490 -12.37 -7.11 -4.67
#